data_AF-A0A0Q5ZZF2-F1
#
_entry.id   AF-A0A0Q5ZZF2-F1
#
_cell.length_a   1.000
_cell.length_b   1.000
_cell.length_c   1.000
_cell.angle_alpha   90.00
_cell.angle_beta   90.00
_cell.angle_gamma   90.00
#
_symmetry.space_group_name_H-M   'P 1'
#
loop_
_entity.id
_entity.type
_entity.pdbx_description
1 polymer ?
#
loop_
_entity_poly.entity_id
_entity_poly.type
_entity_poly.pdbx_seq_one_letter_code
_entity_poly.pdbx_strand_id
1 'polypeptide(L)'
;MNVSQMMRHCSYVLNVPLKKIQLPPINMAFRAIGILTKKEIQIFNNGIPQNMPTFQKLIINFDCDFVEEQQNLLKTLDEYRNAFESGNLPDHHVLFGKMTEKDWGFLEYKHLNHHLKQFSV
;
A
#
# COMPACT_ATOMS: atom_id res chain seq x y z
N MET A 1 12.51 -1.70 9.56
CA MET A 1 12.89 -1.91 8.15
C MET A 1 14.04 -0.99 7.82
N ASN A 2 15.03 -1.46 7.07
CA ASN A 2 16.00 -0.60 6.37
C ASN A 2 15.42 -0.14 5.00
N VAL A 3 16.19 0.61 4.21
CA VAL A 3 15.72 1.16 2.92
C VAL A 3 15.33 0.04 1.93
N SER A 4 16.15 -1.00 1.78
CA SER A 4 15.84 -2.13 0.88
C SER A 4 14.56 -2.85 1.29
N GLN A 5 14.40 -3.13 2.60
CA GLN A 5 13.19 -3.74 3.15
C GLN A 5 11.96 -2.85 2.94
N MET A 6 12.11 -1.53 3.04
CA MET A 6 11.04 -0.58 2.75
C MET A 6 10.61 -0.62 1.28
N MET A 7 11.56 -0.70 0.33
CA MET A 7 11.24 -0.84 -1.09
C MET A 7 10.46 -2.14 -1.37
N ARG A 8 10.92 -3.26 -0.78
CA ARG A 8 10.20 -4.53 -0.82
C ARG A 8 8.79 -4.43 -0.21
N HIS A 9 8.66 -3.74 0.93
CA HIS A 9 7.36 -3.47 1.56
C HIS A 9 6.41 -2.71 0.63
N CYS A 10 6.89 -1.65 -0.01
CA CYS A 10 6.10 -0.86 -0.96
C CYS A 10 5.66 -1.70 -2.16
N SER A 11 6.55 -2.54 -2.71
CA SER A 11 6.19 -3.49 -3.77
C SER A 11 5.11 -4.48 -3.28
N TYR A 12 5.21 -4.99 -2.05
CA TYR A 12 4.19 -5.89 -1.50
C TYR A 12 2.83 -5.22 -1.33
N VAL A 13 2.79 -3.95 -0.94
CA VAL A 13 1.53 -3.19 -0.84
C VAL A 13 0.90 -3.04 -2.23
N LEU A 14 1.65 -2.62 -3.25
CA LEU A 14 1.17 -2.53 -4.64
C LEU A 14 0.72 -3.88 -5.22
N ASN A 15 1.32 -4.98 -4.75
CA ASN A 15 0.92 -6.33 -5.15
C ASN A 15 -0.46 -6.76 -4.61
N VAL A 16 -1.03 -6.04 -3.64
CA VAL A 16 -2.40 -6.28 -3.13
C VAL A 16 -3.45 -5.93 -4.19
N PRO A 17 -3.53 -4.68 -4.72
CA PRO A 17 -4.46 -4.36 -5.79
C PRO A 17 -4.15 -5.10 -7.11
N LEU A 18 -2.89 -5.52 -7.33
CA LEU A 18 -2.53 -6.40 -8.45
C LEU A 18 -2.96 -7.87 -8.25
N LYS A 19 -3.61 -8.21 -7.13
CA LYS A 19 -4.12 -9.55 -6.80
C LYS A 19 -3.01 -10.62 -6.68
N LYS A 20 -1.75 -10.20 -6.58
CA LYS A 20 -0.58 -11.06 -6.37
C LYS A 20 -0.39 -11.41 -4.89
N ILE A 21 -0.84 -10.53 -3.99
CA ILE A 21 -0.87 -10.77 -2.54
C ILE A 21 -2.30 -10.66 -2.03
N GLN A 22 -2.76 -11.71 -1.35
CA GLN A 22 -4.06 -11.72 -0.68
C GLN A 22 -3.89 -11.50 0.82
N LEU A 23 -4.53 -10.44 1.33
CA LEU A 23 -4.53 -10.12 2.76
C LEU A 23 -5.51 -11.02 3.52
N PRO A 24 -5.18 -11.43 4.75
CA PRO A 24 -6.09 -12.22 5.58
C PRO A 24 -7.33 -11.39 5.94
N PRO A 25 -8.50 -12.03 6.14
CA PRO A 25 -9.70 -11.32 6.60
C PRO A 25 -9.47 -10.69 7.97
N ILE A 26 -10.19 -9.60 8.23
CA ILE A 26 -10.20 -8.90 9.53
C ILE A 26 -11.61 -8.88 10.10
N ASN A 27 -11.73 -8.70 11.42
CA ASN A 27 -13.04 -8.53 12.03
C ASN A 27 -13.70 -7.19 11.62
N MET A 28 -15.02 -7.11 11.82
CA MET A 28 -15.80 -5.95 11.38
C MET A 28 -15.40 -4.64 12.09
N ALA A 29 -14.93 -4.71 13.34
CA ALA A 29 -14.49 -3.53 14.08
C ALA A 29 -13.25 -2.88 13.45
N PHE A 30 -12.22 -3.68 13.13
CA PHE A 30 -11.03 -3.17 12.42
C PHE A 30 -11.37 -2.63 11.03
N ARG A 31 -12.29 -3.28 10.31
CA ARG A 31 -12.76 -2.78 9.01
C ARG A 31 -13.49 -1.44 9.15
N ALA A 32 -14.32 -1.25 10.17
CA ALA A 32 -14.98 0.02 10.43
C ALA A 32 -13.97 1.14 10.71
N ILE A 33 -12.97 0.85 11.55
CA ILE A 33 -11.84 1.78 11.81
C ILE A 33 -11.12 2.12 10.52
N GLY A 34 -10.75 1.13 9.71
CA GLY A 34 -10.08 1.34 8.42
C GLY A 34 -10.87 2.24 7.46
N ILE A 35 -12.18 2.01 7.33
CA ILE A 35 -13.07 2.85 6.51
C ILE A 35 -13.10 4.30 7.02
N LEU A 36 -13.18 4.51 8.33
CA LEU A 36 -13.15 5.84 8.93
C LEU A 36 -11.81 6.53 8.67
N THR A 37 -10.70 5.81 8.86
CA THR A 37 -9.36 6.34 8.58
C THR A 37 -9.18 6.70 7.11
N LYS A 38 -9.66 5.88 6.17
CA LYS A 38 -9.64 6.25 4.73
C LYS A 38 -10.35 7.58 4.51
N LYS A 39 -11.58 7.73 5.04
CA LYS A 39 -12.36 8.95 4.88
C LYS A 39 -11.65 10.16 5.49
N GLU A 40 -11.09 10.02 6.68
CA GLU A 40 -10.33 11.09 7.34
C GLU A 40 -9.13 11.55 6.49
N ILE A 41 -8.30 10.61 6.00
CA ILE A 41 -7.15 10.92 5.14
C ILE A 41 -7.61 11.67 3.88
N GLN A 42 -8.73 11.27 3.28
CA GLN A 42 -9.26 11.89 2.06
C GLN A 42 -9.84 13.29 2.32
N ILE A 43 -10.65 13.46 3.37
CA ILE A 43 -11.34 14.72 3.68
C ILE A 43 -10.36 15.80 4.10
N PHE A 44 -9.40 15.45 4.97
CA PHE A 44 -8.45 16.41 5.53
C PHE A 44 -7.12 16.44 4.78
N ASN A 45 -6.96 15.61 3.74
CA ASN A 45 -5.71 15.41 3.01
C ASN A 45 -4.54 15.05 3.95
N ASN A 46 -4.81 14.36 5.06
CA ASN A 46 -3.81 13.97 6.05
C ASN A 46 -2.77 13.01 5.44
N GLY A 47 -1.64 12.83 6.13
CA GLY A 47 -0.69 11.75 5.83
C GLY A 47 -1.21 10.40 6.32
N ILE A 48 -0.44 9.33 6.04
CA ILE A 48 -0.66 8.05 6.72
C ILE A 48 -0.43 8.26 8.23
N PRO A 49 -1.36 7.82 9.11
CA PRO A 49 -1.19 7.96 10.55
C PRO A 49 0.09 7.30 11.05
N GLN A 50 0.79 7.97 11.95
CA GLN A 50 1.95 7.38 12.62
C GLN A 50 1.51 6.13 13.39
N ASN A 51 2.34 5.08 13.36
CA ASN A 51 2.09 3.81 14.04
C ASN A 51 0.83 3.06 13.60
N MET A 52 0.28 3.36 12.41
CA MET A 52 -0.76 2.53 11.81
C MET A 52 -0.21 1.10 11.64
N PRO A 53 -0.87 0.07 12.19
CA PRO A 53 -0.42 -1.30 12.03
C PRO A 53 -0.53 -1.73 10.56
N THR A 54 0.47 -2.48 10.10
CA THR A 54 0.43 -3.12 8.77
C THR A 54 0.08 -4.60 8.92
N PHE A 55 -0.40 -5.21 7.83
CA PHE A 55 -0.67 -6.65 7.82
C PHE A 55 0.64 -7.43 7.90
N GLN A 56 0.68 -8.52 8.69
CA GLN A 56 1.87 -9.33 8.87
C GLN A 56 2.51 -9.80 7.55
N LYS A 57 1.68 -10.08 6.52
CA LYS A 57 2.14 -10.48 5.18
C LYS A 57 2.94 -9.40 4.43
N LEU A 58 2.81 -8.14 4.85
CA LEU A 58 3.48 -6.99 4.24
C LEU A 58 4.74 -6.60 5.03
N ILE A 59 5.02 -7.23 6.16
CA ILE A 59 6.21 -6.94 6.96
C ILE A 59 7.41 -7.67 6.37
N ILE A 60 8.47 -6.91 6.08
CA ILE A 60 9.73 -7.44 5.57
C ILE A 60 10.74 -7.47 6.72
N ASN A 61 11.09 -8.69 7.14
CA ASN A 61 12.01 -8.98 8.24
C ASN A 61 13.19 -9.87 7.83
N PHE A 62 13.42 -10.00 6.52
CA PHE A 62 14.56 -10.70 5.92
C PHE A 62 15.45 -9.70 5.18
N ASP A 63 16.66 -10.11 4.84
CA ASP A 63 17.62 -9.27 4.13
C ASP A 63 17.23 -9.06 2.67
N CYS A 64 17.46 -7.86 2.15
CA CYS A 64 17.13 -7.49 0.77
C CYS A 64 18.28 -6.68 0.16
N ASP A 65 18.61 -6.95 -1.10
CA ASP A 65 19.57 -6.16 -1.86
C ASP A 65 18.93 -4.85 -2.36
N PHE A 66 19.62 -3.72 -2.21
CA PHE A 66 19.05 -2.42 -2.55
C PHE A 66 18.77 -2.27 -4.05
N VAL A 67 19.69 -2.70 -4.91
CA VAL A 67 19.58 -2.52 -6.36
C VAL A 67 18.45 -3.40 -6.90
N GLU A 68 18.37 -4.64 -6.42
CA GLU A 68 17.27 -5.55 -6.76
C GLU A 68 15.92 -4.99 -6.34
N GLU A 69 15.79 -4.50 -5.10
CA GLU A 69 14.51 -3.97 -4.61
C GLU A 69 14.09 -2.67 -5.27
N GLN A 70 15.04 -1.81 -5.64
CA GLN A 70 14.74 -0.60 -6.40
C GLN A 70 14.14 -0.97 -7.77
N GLN A 71 14.77 -1.89 -8.50
CA GLN A 71 14.28 -2.35 -9.80
C GLN A 71 12.93 -3.06 -9.67
N ASN A 72 12.77 -3.89 -8.65
CA ASN A 72 11.51 -4.59 -8.37
C ASN A 72 10.36 -3.62 -8.06
N LEU A 73 10.61 -2.58 -7.25
CA LEU A 73 9.60 -1.57 -6.94
C LEU A 73 9.17 -0.80 -8.19
N LEU A 74 10.12 -0.37 -9.03
CA LEU A 74 9.83 0.33 -10.30
C LEU A 74 8.99 -0.53 -11.24
N LYS A 75 9.38 -1.80 -11.42
CA LYS A 75 8.59 -2.76 -12.22
C LYS A 75 7.18 -2.94 -11.67
N THR A 76 7.04 -3.09 -10.35
CA THR A 76 5.72 -3.25 -9.71
C THR A 76 4.86 -2.00 -9.90
N LEU A 77 5.47 -0.81 -9.85
CA LEU A 77 4.79 0.46 -10.12
C LEU A 77 4.27 0.55 -11.57
N ASP A 78 5.06 0.12 -12.56
CA ASP A 78 4.62 0.09 -13.96
C ASP A 78 3.44 -0.87 -14.15
N GLU A 79 3.49 -2.06 -13.54
CA GLU A 79 2.37 -3.00 -13.55
C GLU A 79 1.12 -2.43 -12.88
N TYR A 80 1.28 -1.79 -11.71
CA TYR A 80 0.19 -1.13 -11.01
C TYR A 80 -0.42 -0.02 -11.85
N ARG A 81 0.40 0.81 -12.49
CA ARG A 81 -0.04 1.88 -13.38
C ARG A 81 -0.87 1.33 -14.54
N ASN A 82 -0.42 0.26 -15.19
CA ASN A 82 -1.16 -0.38 -16.28
C ASN A 82 -2.52 -0.92 -15.79
N ALA A 83 -2.56 -1.53 -14.60
CA ALA A 83 -3.80 -2.00 -14.00
C ALA A 83 -4.75 -0.86 -13.61
N PHE A 84 -4.21 0.27 -13.13
CA PHE A 84 -4.95 1.48 -12.82
C PHE A 84 -5.56 2.11 -14.09
N GLU A 85 -4.75 2.32 -15.14
CA GLU A 85 -5.20 2.95 -16.39
C GLU A 85 -6.22 2.09 -17.16
N SER A 86 -6.15 0.76 -17.01
CA SER A 86 -7.11 -0.17 -17.60
C SER A 86 -8.37 -0.41 -16.75
N GLY A 87 -8.49 0.20 -15.57
CA GLY A 87 -9.62 -0.02 -14.66
C GLY A 87 -9.70 -1.46 -14.11
N ASN A 88 -8.57 -2.15 -14.02
CA ASN A 88 -8.49 -3.55 -13.57
C ASN A 88 -8.05 -3.68 -12.09
N LEU A 89 -8.35 -2.67 -11.28
CA LEU A 89 -8.15 -2.72 -9.84
C LEU A 89 -9.39 -3.33 -9.16
N PRO A 90 -9.23 -4.03 -8.02
CA PRO A 90 -10.37 -4.56 -7.28
C PRO A 90 -11.24 -3.44 -6.70
N ASP A 91 -12.55 -3.68 -6.64
CA ASP A 91 -13.53 -2.73 -6.07
C ASP A 91 -13.55 -2.74 -4.53
N HIS A 92 -12.65 -3.51 -3.90
CA HIS A 92 -12.61 -3.73 -2.46
C HIS A 92 -11.20 -3.91 -1.91
N HIS A 93 -10.93 -3.33 -0.74
CA HIS A 93 -9.77 -3.60 0.10
C HIS A 93 -10.24 -4.11 1.47
N VAL A 94 -9.58 -5.15 2.01
CA VAL A 94 -9.98 -5.81 3.27
C VAL A 94 -10.12 -4.83 4.45
N LEU A 95 -9.16 -3.92 4.62
CA LEU A 95 -9.22 -2.84 5.61
C LEU A 95 -10.09 -1.63 5.21
N PHE A 96 -9.91 -1.10 4.00
CA PHE A 96 -10.51 0.19 3.60
C PHE A 96 -11.91 0.10 2.96
N GLY A 97 -12.47 -1.10 2.85
CA GLY A 97 -13.80 -1.31 2.32
C GLY A 97 -13.85 -1.13 0.80
N LYS A 98 -14.98 -0.63 0.28
CA LYS A 98 -15.14 -0.36 -1.15
C LYS A 98 -14.07 0.64 -1.61
N MET A 99 -13.43 0.36 -2.73
CA MET A 99 -12.38 1.18 -3.32
C MET A 99 -12.71 1.52 -4.75
N THR A 100 -12.67 2.80 -5.09
CA THR A 100 -12.60 3.25 -6.49
C THR A 100 -11.14 3.28 -6.95
N GLU A 101 -10.92 3.38 -8.26
CA GLU A 101 -9.59 3.60 -8.85
C GLU A 101 -8.95 4.85 -8.24
N LYS A 102 -9.72 5.93 -8.08
CA LYS A 102 -9.25 7.16 -7.42
C LYS A 102 -8.86 6.92 -5.95
N ASP A 103 -9.60 6.09 -5.21
CA ASP A 103 -9.23 5.73 -3.84
C ASP A 103 -7.89 4.99 -3.81
N TRP A 104 -7.70 4.02 -4.71
CA TRP A 104 -6.44 3.28 -4.85
C TRP A 104 -5.28 4.22 -5.18
N GLY A 105 -5.41 5.00 -6.25
CA GLY A 105 -4.37 5.95 -6.65
C GLY A 105 -3.99 6.92 -5.52
N PHE A 106 -4.97 7.44 -4.79
CA PHE A 106 -4.73 8.37 -3.68
C PHE A 106 -4.03 7.69 -2.49
N LEU A 107 -4.49 6.52 -2.05
CA LEU A 107 -3.89 5.84 -0.89
C LEU A 107 -2.51 5.28 -1.19
N GLU A 108 -2.30 4.68 -2.37
CA GLU A 108 -0.99 4.16 -2.77
C GLU A 108 0.04 5.29 -2.90
N TYR A 109 -0.35 6.44 -3.46
CA TYR A 109 0.50 7.64 -3.46
C TYR A 109 0.86 8.08 -2.04
N LYS A 110 -0.14 8.19 -1.14
CA LYS A 110 0.09 8.60 0.25
C LYS A 110 1.03 7.64 0.99
N HIS A 111 0.87 6.34 0.77
CA HIS A 111 1.70 5.28 1.35
C HIS A 111 3.14 5.34 0.84
N LEU A 112 3.35 5.37 -0.48
CA LEU A 112 4.67 5.49 -1.10
C LEU A 112 5.39 6.76 -0.63
N ASN A 113 4.72 7.91 -0.72
CA ASN A 113 5.29 9.19 -0.29
C ASN A 113 5.60 9.22 1.21
N HIS A 114 4.80 8.57 2.06
CA HIS A 114 5.09 8.44 3.49
C HIS A 114 6.42 7.72 3.71
N HIS A 115 6.63 6.56 3.05
CA HIS A 115 7.85 5.78 3.22
C HIS A 115 9.07 6.40 2.56
N LEU A 116 8.96 6.95 1.35
CA LEU A 116 10.09 7.64 0.70
C LEU A 116 10.60 8.81 1.56
N LYS A 117 9.69 9.60 2.14
CA LYS A 117 10.05 10.67 3.09
C LYS A 117 10.65 10.13 4.38
N GLN A 118 10.10 9.06 4.94
CA GLN A 118 10.60 8.46 6.18
C GLN A 118 12.04 7.99 6.05
N PHE A 119 12.42 7.48 4.86
CA PHE A 119 13.74 6.93 4.59
C PHE A 119 14.67 7.88 3.82
N SER A 120 14.20 9.11 3.51
CA SER A 120 14.94 10.14 2.79
C SER A 120 15.45 9.68 1.41
N VAL A 121 14.60 9.02 0.64
CA VAL A 121 14.85 8.57 -0.74
C VAL A 121 14.00 9.36 -1.73
#